data_AF-A0A671QMZ2-F1
#
_entry.id   AF-A0A671QMZ2-F1
#
_cell.length_a   1.000
_cell.length_b   1.000
_cell.length_c   1.000
_cell.angle_alpha   90.00
_cell.angle_beta   90.00
_cell.angle_gamma   90.00
#
_symmetry.space_group_name_H-M   'P 1'
#
loop_
_entity.id
_entity.type
_entity.pdbx_description
1 polymer ?
#
loop_
_entity_poly.entity_id
_entity_poly.type
_entity_poly.pdbx_seq_one_letter_code
_entity_poly.pdbx_strand_id
1 'polypeptide(L)'
;MATRAGLVRGARTSIWPFACVLVCLSCFSIASSNHHGSRLICWQAILNCQSEPECHYAYDQYLHACDSILSGQRKKCPSHCISSLVQLNLTKSGPALEDCSCASDPRCREIKRAIEPCLPKTSSMGCTEARRQCERDIQCRSAMGDYLLHCGQLFSGSSCSNPCRNVIAYMRKLPKAQLLDTCVCDGSERTICEFIKTIMKTLCFDSPLVDEEGSSGIDDDEPDDEDYPEPTRNTGSAFVACSVLTVVASILAQVQLP
;
A
#
# COMPACT_ATOMS: atom_id res chain seq x y z
N MET A 1 -27.58 -85.50 6.66
CA MET A 1 -27.60 -84.60 5.48
C MET A 1 -28.16 -83.24 5.91
N ALA A 2 -27.72 -82.15 5.26
CA ALA A 2 -28.04 -80.72 5.47
C ALA A 2 -27.12 -79.96 6.47
N THR A 3 -26.04 -79.31 6.02
CA THR A 3 -25.90 -77.93 5.45
C THR A 3 -25.91 -76.79 6.48
N ARG A 4 -24.77 -76.08 6.60
CA ARG A 4 -24.64 -74.61 6.40
C ARG A 4 -23.19 -74.14 6.64
N ALA A 5 -22.43 -74.03 5.55
CA ALA A 5 -21.27 -73.16 5.47
C ALA A 5 -21.75 -71.83 4.86
N GLY A 6 -21.89 -70.79 5.69
CA GLY A 6 -22.41 -69.50 5.30
C GLY A 6 -21.34 -68.42 5.37
N LEU A 7 -20.92 -67.95 4.20
CA LEU A 7 -20.40 -66.62 3.89
C LEU A 7 -19.39 -65.98 4.89
N VAL A 8 -18.10 -66.26 4.68
CA VAL A 8 -17.02 -65.31 5.01
C VAL A 8 -16.38 -64.87 3.70
N ARG A 9 -17.09 -64.04 2.93
CA ARG A 9 -16.53 -63.38 1.74
C ARG A 9 -17.39 -62.18 1.36
N GLY A 10 -17.18 -61.07 2.07
CA GLY A 10 -17.91 -59.83 1.75
C GLY A 10 -17.54 -58.58 2.54
N ALA A 11 -16.67 -58.67 3.56
CA ALA A 11 -16.36 -57.51 4.40
C ALA A 11 -15.07 -56.75 4.02
N ARG A 12 -14.32 -57.19 3.00
CA ARG A 12 -13.01 -56.59 2.65
C ARG A 12 -13.04 -55.51 1.58
N THR A 13 -14.12 -55.36 0.83
CA THR A 13 -14.23 -54.39 -0.28
C THR A 13 -14.89 -53.07 0.08
N SER A 14 -15.54 -52.99 1.25
CA SER A 14 -16.23 -51.77 1.70
C SER A 14 -15.38 -50.89 2.64
N ILE A 15 -14.32 -51.42 3.26
CA ILE A 15 -13.47 -50.66 4.20
C ILE A 15 -12.60 -49.62 3.47
N TRP A 16 -12.14 -49.95 2.26
CA TRP A 16 -11.29 -49.07 1.45
C TRP A 16 -11.97 -47.74 1.05
N PRO A 17 -13.21 -47.71 0.54
CA PRO A 17 -13.86 -46.43 0.18
C PRO A 17 -14.16 -45.59 1.42
N PHE A 18 -14.56 -46.19 2.56
CA PHE A 18 -14.77 -45.44 3.81
C PHE A 18 -13.48 -44.83 4.35
N ALA A 19 -12.35 -45.56 4.28
CA ALA A 19 -11.04 -45.02 4.65
C ALA A 19 -10.61 -43.88 3.72
N CYS A 20 -10.83 -44.00 2.41
CA CYS A 20 -10.56 -42.92 1.46
C CYS A 20 -11.46 -41.68 1.71
N VAL A 21 -12.75 -41.87 2.03
CA VAL A 21 -13.66 -40.77 2.35
C VAL A 21 -13.25 -40.07 3.64
N LEU A 22 -12.85 -40.80 4.69
CA LEU A 22 -12.36 -40.22 5.94
C LEU A 22 -11.04 -39.45 5.75
N VAL A 23 -10.10 -39.99 4.95
CA VAL A 23 -8.86 -39.30 4.58
C VAL A 23 -9.18 -38.03 3.77
N CYS A 24 -10.06 -38.11 2.77
CA CYS A 24 -10.49 -36.94 2.00
C CYS A 24 -11.14 -35.88 2.89
N LEU A 25 -12.05 -36.24 3.80
CA LEU A 25 -12.69 -35.32 4.74
C LEU A 25 -11.68 -34.67 5.70
N SER A 26 -10.66 -35.42 6.15
CA SER A 26 -9.55 -34.85 6.93
C SER A 26 -8.67 -33.90 6.11
N CYS A 27 -8.45 -34.18 4.82
CA CYS A 27 -7.73 -33.28 3.91
C CYS A 27 -8.53 -32.01 3.59
N PHE A 28 -9.85 -32.09 3.42
CA PHE A 28 -10.73 -30.93 3.26
C PHE A 28 -10.76 -30.03 4.51
N SER A 29 -10.59 -30.63 5.70
CA SER A 29 -10.52 -29.89 6.96
C SER A 29 -9.20 -29.14 7.11
N ILE A 30 -8.08 -29.69 6.61
CA ILE A 30 -6.77 -29.02 6.64
C ILE A 30 -6.67 -27.93 5.55
N ALA A 31 -7.25 -28.15 4.36
CA ALA A 31 -7.30 -27.17 3.28
C ALA A 31 -8.23 -25.97 3.54
N SER A 32 -9.06 -26.04 4.58
CA SER A 32 -9.93 -24.92 5.01
C SER A 32 -9.24 -23.94 5.97
N SER A 33 -7.95 -24.12 6.26
CA SER A 33 -7.15 -23.11 6.96
C SER A 33 -6.70 -21.97 6.03
N ASN A 34 -7.64 -21.45 5.24
CA ASN A 34 -7.52 -20.13 4.63
C ASN A 34 -7.72 -19.06 5.72
N HIS A 35 -6.74 -18.92 6.62
CA HIS A 35 -6.63 -17.78 7.53
C HIS A 35 -6.10 -16.54 6.77
N HIS A 36 -6.82 -16.16 5.71
CA HIS A 36 -6.68 -14.88 5.04
C HIS A 36 -8.04 -14.19 4.97
N GLY A 37 -8.29 -13.32 5.97
CA GLY A 37 -8.91 -12.02 5.67
C GLY A 37 -10.43 -11.90 5.74
N SER A 38 -11.17 -12.82 6.37
CA SER A 38 -12.58 -12.54 6.68
C SER A 38 -12.65 -11.54 7.85
N ARG A 39 -12.95 -10.28 7.53
CA ARG A 39 -13.23 -9.21 8.49
C ARG A 39 -14.25 -9.70 9.54
N LEU A 40 -13.89 -9.79 10.82
CA LEU A 40 -14.81 -10.23 11.89
C LEU A 40 -16.05 -9.33 11.91
N ILE A 41 -17.22 -9.86 12.31
CA ILE A 41 -18.36 -8.97 12.60
C ILE A 41 -18.07 -8.23 13.92
N CYS A 42 -18.43 -6.96 14.05
CA CYS A 42 -18.03 -6.14 15.19
C CYS A 42 -18.44 -6.70 16.56
N TRP A 43 -19.62 -7.32 16.67
CA TRP A 43 -20.01 -7.99 17.93
C TRP A 43 -19.08 -9.17 18.26
N GLN A 44 -18.58 -9.89 17.26
CA GLN A 44 -17.64 -10.99 17.46
C GLN A 44 -16.25 -10.48 17.87
N ALA A 45 -15.79 -9.37 17.28
CA ALA A 45 -14.56 -8.71 17.71
C ALA A 45 -14.64 -8.22 19.17
N ILE A 46 -15.80 -7.68 19.59
CA ILE A 46 -16.06 -7.28 20.97
C ILE A 46 -15.99 -8.48 21.92
N LEU A 47 -16.65 -9.60 21.59
CA LEU A 47 -16.60 -10.81 22.43
C LEU A 47 -15.17 -11.35 22.58
N ASN A 48 -14.38 -11.35 21.50
CA ASN A 48 -12.98 -11.76 21.56
C ASN A 48 -12.17 -10.82 22.48
N CYS A 49 -12.36 -9.51 22.35
CA CYS A 49 -11.69 -8.54 23.23
C CYS A 49 -12.10 -8.72 24.70
N GLN A 50 -13.38 -8.92 24.99
CA GLN A 50 -13.87 -9.11 26.35
C GLN A 50 -13.38 -10.42 27.00
N SER A 51 -13.04 -11.43 26.19
CA SER A 51 -12.41 -12.66 26.69
C SER A 51 -10.97 -12.47 27.17
N GLU A 52 -10.30 -11.38 26.77
CA GLU A 52 -8.95 -11.02 27.19
C GLU A 52 -9.01 -9.92 28.26
N PRO A 53 -8.49 -10.13 29.48
CA PRO A 53 -8.69 -9.20 30.60
C PRO A 53 -8.12 -7.79 30.31
N GLU A 54 -6.98 -7.70 29.64
CA GLU A 54 -6.35 -6.43 29.27
C GLU A 54 -7.17 -5.67 28.21
N CYS A 55 -7.66 -6.37 27.19
CA CYS A 55 -8.49 -5.79 26.14
C CYS A 55 -9.84 -5.35 26.69
N HIS A 56 -10.47 -6.18 27.54
CA HIS A 56 -11.71 -5.85 28.21
C HIS A 56 -11.60 -4.55 29.02
N TYR A 57 -10.55 -4.43 29.85
CA TYR A 57 -10.32 -3.21 30.62
C TYR A 57 -10.12 -1.99 29.71
N ALA A 58 -9.28 -2.11 28.67
CA ALA A 58 -9.04 -1.02 27.74
C ALA A 58 -10.31 -0.63 26.96
N TYR A 59 -11.16 -1.59 26.63
CA TYR A 59 -12.44 -1.38 25.95
C TYR A 59 -13.42 -0.59 26.82
N ASP A 60 -13.52 -0.91 28.11
CA ASP A 60 -14.35 -0.17 29.05
C ASP A 60 -13.85 1.27 29.23
N GLN A 61 -12.53 1.46 29.34
CA GLN A 61 -11.93 2.80 29.39
C GLN A 61 -12.25 3.62 28.14
N TYR A 62 -12.20 2.99 26.96
CA TYR A 62 -12.61 3.61 25.70
C TYR A 62 -14.08 4.05 25.72
N LEU A 63 -15.00 3.18 26.16
CA LEU A 63 -16.43 3.51 26.23
C LEU A 63 -16.68 4.72 27.13
N HIS A 64 -16.03 4.77 28.29
CA HIS A 64 -16.16 5.89 29.22
C HIS A 64 -15.51 7.18 28.69
N ALA A 65 -14.29 7.09 28.16
CA ALA A 65 -13.54 8.25 27.69
C ALA A 65 -14.15 8.89 26.44
N CYS A 66 -14.74 8.08 25.57
CA CYS A 66 -15.31 8.53 24.31
C CYS A 66 -16.83 8.73 24.35
N ASP A 67 -17.50 8.60 25.50
CA ASP A 67 -18.96 8.69 25.63
C ASP A 67 -19.56 9.93 24.94
N SER A 68 -18.96 11.11 25.13
CA SER A 68 -19.43 12.35 24.49
C SER A 68 -19.36 12.33 22.95
N ILE A 69 -18.49 11.51 22.36
CA ILE A 69 -18.40 11.29 20.91
C ILE A 69 -19.38 10.19 20.48
N LEU A 70 -19.45 9.08 21.22
CA LEU A 70 -20.34 7.94 20.97
C LEU A 70 -21.83 8.31 21.04
N SER A 71 -22.15 9.26 21.92
CA SER A 71 -23.49 9.84 22.09
C SER A 71 -23.77 10.99 21.13
N GLY A 72 -22.80 11.39 20.29
CA GLY A 72 -22.95 12.48 19.32
C GLY A 72 -22.97 13.90 19.91
N GLN A 73 -22.66 14.07 21.20
CA GLN A 73 -22.70 15.37 21.89
C GLN A 73 -21.54 16.29 21.46
N ARG A 74 -20.40 15.71 21.08
CA ARG A 74 -19.21 16.44 20.63
C ARG A 74 -18.71 15.91 19.30
N LYS A 75 -18.17 16.81 18.47
CA LYS A 75 -17.49 16.48 17.20
C LYS A 75 -15.97 16.51 17.29
N LYS A 76 -15.42 17.15 18.34
CA LYS A 76 -13.98 17.25 18.58
C LYS A 76 -13.57 16.25 19.66
N CYS A 77 -12.59 15.41 19.35
CA CYS A 77 -12.12 14.34 20.21
C CYS A 77 -11.40 14.88 21.46
N PRO A 78 -11.85 14.51 22.68
CA PRO A 78 -11.09 14.77 23.89
C PRO A 78 -9.75 14.02 23.89
N SER A 79 -8.73 14.59 24.53
CA SER A 79 -7.41 13.96 24.63
C SER A 79 -7.47 12.57 25.28
N HIS A 80 -8.25 12.41 26.35
CA HIS A 80 -8.42 11.13 27.04
C HIS A 80 -9.11 10.05 26.17
N CYS A 81 -10.05 10.43 25.30
CA CYS A 81 -10.65 9.51 24.32
C CYS A 81 -9.61 9.01 23.30
N ILE A 82 -8.76 9.91 22.80
CA ILE A 82 -7.67 9.53 21.89
C ILE A 82 -6.69 8.58 22.61
N SER A 83 -6.29 8.92 23.85
CA SER A 83 -5.38 8.07 24.62
C SER A 83 -5.96 6.68 24.93
N SER A 84 -7.26 6.57 25.26
CA SER A 84 -7.92 5.27 25.47
C SER A 84 -7.99 4.45 24.18
N LEU A 85 -8.19 5.09 23.03
CA LEU A 85 -8.16 4.41 21.73
C LEU A 85 -6.76 3.88 21.41
N VAL A 86 -5.71 4.65 21.69
CA VAL A 86 -4.31 4.18 21.58
C VAL A 86 -4.10 2.93 22.45
N GLN A 87 -4.50 2.99 23.72
CA GLN A 87 -4.32 1.88 24.66
C GLN A 87 -5.08 0.62 24.22
N LEU A 88 -6.33 0.78 23.76
CA LEU A 88 -7.12 -0.32 23.23
C LEU A 88 -6.41 -0.97 22.03
N ASN A 89 -5.89 -0.17 21.10
CA ASN A 89 -5.19 -0.66 19.92
C ASN A 89 -3.85 -1.38 20.23
N LEU A 90 -3.24 -1.14 21.39
CA LEU A 90 -2.03 -1.85 21.82
C LEU A 90 -2.31 -3.25 22.39
N THR A 91 -3.58 -3.57 22.65
CA THR A 91 -3.97 -4.91 23.12
C THR A 91 -4.03 -5.91 21.97
N LYS A 92 -4.00 -7.21 22.28
CA LYS A 92 -3.97 -8.27 21.27
C LYS A 92 -5.22 -8.29 20.38
N SER A 93 -6.41 -8.15 20.95
CA SER A 93 -7.69 -8.18 20.20
C SER A 93 -8.24 -6.80 19.82
N GLY A 94 -7.69 -5.71 20.37
CA GLY A 94 -8.18 -4.34 20.15
C GLY A 94 -8.20 -3.88 18.69
N PRO A 95 -7.13 -4.10 17.89
CA PRO A 95 -7.11 -3.69 16.47
C PRO A 95 -8.28 -4.25 15.64
N ALA A 96 -8.77 -5.45 15.98
CA ALA A 96 -9.88 -6.07 15.28
C ALA A 96 -11.21 -5.30 15.43
N LEU A 97 -11.35 -4.42 16.44
CA LEU A 97 -12.53 -3.58 16.65
C LEU A 97 -12.61 -2.42 15.65
N GLU A 98 -11.45 -1.86 15.25
CA GLU A 98 -11.36 -0.91 14.15
C GLU A 98 -11.63 -1.62 12.81
N ASP A 99 -11.08 -2.83 12.68
CA ASP A 99 -11.14 -3.62 11.46
C ASP A 99 -12.33 -4.57 11.39
N CYS A 100 -13.41 -4.44 12.16
CA CYS A 100 -14.57 -5.32 12.02
C CYS A 100 -15.64 -4.83 11.01
N SER A 101 -16.44 -5.73 10.45
CA SER A 101 -17.62 -5.42 9.63
C SER A 101 -18.85 -5.18 10.53
N CYS A 102 -19.60 -4.11 10.28
CA CYS A 102 -20.88 -3.87 10.95
C CYS A 102 -22.04 -4.70 10.37
N ALA A 103 -21.82 -5.42 9.26
CA ALA A 103 -22.89 -6.05 8.49
C ALA A 103 -24.04 -5.04 8.24
N SER A 104 -25.27 -5.36 8.64
CA SER A 104 -26.44 -4.49 8.45
C SER A 104 -26.69 -3.52 9.61
N ASP A 105 -25.91 -3.56 10.70
CA ASP A 105 -26.14 -2.75 11.90
C ASP A 105 -25.88 -1.25 11.62
N PRO A 106 -26.92 -0.38 11.67
CA PRO A 106 -26.76 1.05 11.45
C PRO A 106 -26.06 1.75 12.63
N ARG A 107 -26.28 1.29 13.87
CA ARG A 107 -25.69 1.89 15.07
C ARG A 107 -24.19 1.65 15.11
N CYS A 108 -23.75 0.43 14.76
CA CYS A 108 -22.33 0.12 14.59
C CYS A 108 -21.67 1.07 13.57
N ARG A 109 -22.30 1.27 12.41
CA ARG A 109 -21.76 2.16 11.36
C ARG A 109 -21.68 3.62 11.81
N GLU A 110 -22.69 4.09 12.53
CA GLU A 110 -22.71 5.43 13.10
C GLU A 110 -21.57 5.62 14.12
N ILE A 111 -21.41 4.69 15.06
CA ILE A 111 -20.34 4.72 16.06
C ILE A 111 -18.97 4.72 15.38
N LYS A 112 -18.73 3.84 14.40
CA LYS A 112 -17.45 3.78 13.68
C LYS A 112 -17.13 5.10 12.97
N ARG A 113 -18.12 5.73 12.32
CA ARG A 113 -17.96 7.05 11.69
C ARG A 113 -17.72 8.17 12.71
N ALA A 114 -18.37 8.12 13.86
CA ALA A 114 -18.18 9.12 14.91
C ALA A 114 -16.78 9.03 15.54
N ILE A 115 -16.23 7.82 15.67
CA ILE A 115 -14.91 7.57 16.27
C ILE A 115 -13.76 7.70 15.29
N GLU A 116 -13.98 7.50 13.99
CA GLU A 116 -12.96 7.60 12.95
C GLU A 116 -12.04 8.84 13.07
N PRO A 117 -12.53 10.06 13.35
CA PRO A 117 -11.68 11.24 13.52
C PRO A 117 -10.79 11.22 14.77
N CYS A 118 -11.12 10.40 15.76
CA CYS A 118 -10.40 10.25 17.03
C CYS A 118 -9.33 9.17 16.97
N LEU A 119 -9.37 8.30 15.95
CA LEU A 119 -8.43 7.21 15.85
C LEU A 119 -7.02 7.75 15.59
N PRO A 120 -6.04 7.39 16.43
CA PRO A 120 -4.65 7.68 16.15
C PRO A 120 -4.28 6.92 14.87
N LYS A 121 -3.69 7.58 13.88
CA LYS A 121 -3.26 6.96 12.62
C LYS A 121 -2.06 5.99 12.80
N THR A 122 -1.93 5.35 13.95
CA THR A 122 -0.79 4.50 14.34
C THR A 122 -0.81 3.12 13.69
N SER A 123 -1.87 2.74 12.97
CA SER A 123 -1.87 1.55 12.09
C SER A 123 -1.15 1.80 10.76
N SER A 124 -0.69 3.02 10.48
CA SER A 124 0.06 3.30 9.26
C SER A 124 1.46 2.70 9.36
N MET A 125 1.70 1.69 8.52
CA MET A 125 3.06 1.22 8.22
C MET A 125 4.00 2.41 7.98
N GLY A 126 5.22 2.34 8.53
CA GLY A 126 6.26 3.33 8.24
C GLY A 126 6.64 3.32 6.76
N CYS A 127 6.90 4.48 6.17
CA CYS A 127 7.28 4.56 4.76
C CYS A 127 8.58 3.82 4.46
N THR A 128 9.46 3.66 5.48
CA THR A 128 10.66 2.84 5.39
C THR A 128 10.33 1.37 5.10
N GLU A 129 9.40 0.75 5.83
CA GLU A 129 9.01 -0.65 5.57
C GLU A 129 8.14 -0.78 4.32
N ALA A 130 7.25 0.20 4.05
CA ALA A 130 6.48 0.22 2.81
C ALA A 130 7.41 0.22 1.58
N ARG A 131 8.50 1.00 1.62
CA ARG A 131 9.54 1.00 0.58
C ARG A 131 10.22 -0.36 0.47
N ARG A 132 10.62 -0.98 1.59
CA ARG A 132 11.23 -2.34 1.54
C ARG A 132 10.29 -3.36 0.91
N GLN A 133 9.00 -3.31 1.19
CA GLN A 133 8.04 -4.24 0.58
C GLN A 133 7.88 -4.02 -0.91
N CYS A 134 7.89 -2.76 -1.36
CA CYS A 134 7.86 -2.43 -2.78
C CYS A 134 9.13 -2.89 -3.50
N GLU A 135 10.30 -2.74 -2.89
CA GLU A 135 11.59 -3.17 -3.48
C GLU A 135 11.71 -4.69 -3.64
N ARG A 136 11.03 -5.47 -2.79
CA ARG A 136 10.96 -6.94 -2.91
C ARG A 136 10.02 -7.39 -4.03
N ASP A 137 9.07 -6.56 -4.44
CA ASP A 137 8.15 -6.83 -5.53
C ASP A 137 8.70 -6.29 -6.86
N ILE A 138 8.80 -7.13 -7.89
CA ILE A 138 9.49 -6.77 -9.14
C ILE A 138 8.74 -5.64 -9.86
N GLN A 139 7.41 -5.69 -9.90
CA GLN A 139 6.60 -4.69 -10.59
C GLN A 139 6.62 -3.35 -9.86
N CYS A 140 6.47 -3.38 -8.54
CA CYS A 140 6.53 -2.19 -7.69
C CYS A 140 7.91 -1.55 -7.75
N ARG A 141 8.99 -2.34 -7.67
CA ARG A 141 10.36 -1.83 -7.82
C ARG A 141 10.59 -1.15 -9.16
N SER A 142 10.08 -1.73 -10.26
CA SER A 142 10.16 -1.10 -11.58
C SER A 142 9.40 0.23 -11.61
N ALA A 143 8.16 0.23 -11.12
CA ALA A 143 7.32 1.43 -11.08
C ALA A 143 7.90 2.54 -10.19
N MET A 144 8.59 2.17 -9.10
CA MET A 144 9.33 3.11 -8.26
C MET A 144 10.48 3.78 -9.03
N GLY A 145 11.17 3.02 -9.89
CA GLY A 145 12.18 3.57 -10.79
C GLY A 145 11.57 4.58 -11.78
N ASP A 146 10.44 4.23 -12.38
CA ASP A 146 9.72 5.12 -13.29
C ASP A 146 9.26 6.41 -12.58
N TYR A 147 8.84 6.30 -11.32
CA TYR A 147 8.42 7.43 -10.48
C TYR A 147 9.57 8.41 -10.26
N LEU A 148 10.75 7.90 -9.86
CA LEU A 148 11.92 8.75 -9.66
C LEU A 148 12.37 9.44 -10.95
N LEU A 149 12.23 8.77 -12.10
CA LEU A 149 12.60 9.30 -13.41
C LEU A 149 11.63 10.38 -13.91
N HIS A 150 10.32 10.14 -13.81
CA HIS A 150 9.32 11.01 -14.45
C HIS A 150 8.81 12.12 -13.52
N CYS A 151 8.97 11.96 -12.20
CA CYS A 151 8.53 12.93 -11.20
C CYS A 151 9.66 13.81 -10.63
N GLY A 152 10.82 13.90 -11.28
CA GLY A 152 11.92 14.75 -10.81
C GLY A 152 11.53 16.22 -10.55
N GLN A 153 10.67 16.78 -11.42
CA GLN A 153 10.12 18.14 -11.30
C GLN A 153 9.16 18.30 -10.10
N LEU A 154 8.55 17.21 -9.64
CA LEU A 154 7.72 17.20 -8.44
C LEU A 154 8.60 17.35 -7.19
N PHE A 155 9.74 16.68 -7.13
CA PHE A 155 10.66 16.74 -5.99
C PHE A 155 11.31 18.11 -5.81
N SER A 156 11.42 18.90 -6.87
CA SER A 156 11.86 20.29 -6.79
C SER A 156 10.73 21.27 -6.42
N GLY A 157 9.49 20.80 -6.31
CA GLY A 157 8.32 21.63 -6.00
C GLY A 157 7.81 22.47 -7.18
N SER A 158 8.21 22.15 -8.41
CA SER A 158 7.91 22.98 -9.59
C SER A 158 6.56 22.67 -10.23
N SER A 159 6.32 21.43 -10.66
CA SER A 159 5.08 21.02 -11.33
C SER A 159 4.84 19.52 -11.24
N CYS A 160 3.59 19.10 -11.45
CA CYS A 160 3.22 17.69 -11.62
C CYS A 160 2.88 17.43 -13.09
N SER A 161 3.87 16.97 -13.86
CA SER A 161 3.77 16.71 -15.30
C SER A 161 2.81 15.56 -15.62
N ASN A 162 2.25 15.54 -16.84
CA ASN A 162 1.39 14.43 -17.30
C ASN A 162 2.08 13.05 -17.23
N PRO A 163 3.35 12.90 -17.63
CA PRO A 163 4.07 11.63 -17.44
C PRO A 163 4.17 11.23 -15.96
N CYS A 164 4.44 12.16 -15.05
CA CYS A 164 4.45 11.88 -13.62
C CYS A 164 3.07 11.42 -13.10
N ARG A 165 1.99 12.11 -13.51
CA ARG A 165 0.60 11.73 -13.16
C ARG A 165 0.27 10.31 -13.60
N ASN A 166 0.71 9.92 -14.80
CA ASN A 166 0.50 8.57 -15.32
C ASN A 166 1.21 7.50 -14.48
N VAL A 167 2.47 7.76 -14.08
CA VAL A 167 3.21 6.84 -13.20
C VAL A 167 2.54 6.73 -11.83
N ILE A 168 2.12 7.84 -11.22
CA ILE A 168 1.39 7.83 -9.94
C ILE A 168 0.10 7.01 -10.05
N ALA A 169 -0.67 7.19 -11.13
CA ALA A 169 -1.89 6.43 -11.39
C ALA A 169 -1.61 4.94 -11.59
N TYR A 170 -0.49 4.58 -12.23
CA TYR A 170 -0.06 3.19 -12.38
C TYR A 170 0.36 2.57 -11.04
N MET A 171 1.19 3.26 -10.26
CA MET A 171 1.61 2.81 -8.93
C MET A 171 0.41 2.53 -8.02
N ARG A 172 -0.63 3.37 -8.05
CA ARG A 172 -1.86 3.14 -7.26
C ARG A 172 -2.60 1.84 -7.59
N LYS A 173 -2.33 1.21 -8.75
CA LYS A 173 -2.90 -0.10 -9.11
C LYS A 173 -2.08 -1.27 -8.54
N LEU A 174 -0.85 -1.03 -8.08
CA LEU A 174 0.03 -2.06 -7.54
C LEU A 174 -0.17 -2.18 -6.02
N PRO A 175 -0.52 -3.37 -5.47
CA PRO A 175 -0.82 -3.53 -4.05
C PRO A 175 0.30 -3.08 -3.11
N LYS A 176 1.56 -3.34 -3.47
CA LYS A 176 2.73 -2.94 -2.65
C LYS A 176 3.04 -1.45 -2.74
N ALA A 177 2.66 -0.78 -3.83
CA ALA A 177 2.84 0.66 -3.96
C ALA A 177 1.74 1.46 -3.24
N GLN A 178 0.52 0.90 -3.09
CA GLN A 178 -0.54 1.53 -2.29
C GLN A 178 -0.12 1.77 -0.83
N LEU A 179 0.75 0.90 -0.29
CA LEU A 179 1.33 1.08 1.05
C LEU A 179 2.16 2.37 1.16
N LEU A 180 2.77 2.84 0.08
CA LEU A 180 3.55 4.08 0.05
C LEU A 180 2.66 5.33 0.07
N ASP A 181 1.44 5.24 -0.46
CA ASP A 181 0.48 6.36 -0.45
C ASP A 181 0.01 6.64 0.98
N THR A 182 -0.27 5.58 1.76
CA THR A 182 -0.86 5.67 3.11
C THR A 182 0.12 5.59 4.27
N CYS A 183 1.40 5.28 4.02
CA CYS A 183 2.40 5.15 5.09
C CYS A 183 2.64 6.44 5.89
N VAL A 184 3.19 6.32 7.10
CA VAL A 184 3.68 7.48 7.86
C VAL A 184 5.19 7.64 7.65
N CYS A 185 5.60 8.87 7.36
CA CYS A 185 7.01 9.21 7.16
C CYS A 185 7.81 8.97 8.45
N ASP A 186 8.80 8.09 8.35
CA ASP A 186 9.66 7.64 9.43
C ASP A 186 11.13 7.57 8.96
N GLY A 187 12.03 7.27 9.90
CA GLY A 187 13.47 7.14 9.60
C GLY A 187 14.18 8.46 9.31
N SER A 188 15.36 8.37 8.70
CA SER A 188 16.23 9.51 8.40
C SER A 188 15.72 10.38 7.25
N GLU A 189 14.90 9.82 6.36
CA GLU A 189 14.33 10.52 5.20
C GLU A 189 12.99 11.20 5.53
N ARG A 190 12.60 11.25 6.81
CA ARG A 190 11.29 11.73 7.26
C ARG A 190 10.93 13.12 6.70
N THR A 191 11.84 14.09 6.80
CA THR A 191 11.61 15.47 6.34
C THR A 191 11.34 15.54 4.84
N ILE A 192 12.12 14.79 4.05
CA ILE A 192 11.97 14.72 2.59
C ILE A 192 10.65 14.00 2.24
N CYS A 193 10.32 12.91 2.94
CA CYS A 193 9.06 12.19 2.75
C CYS A 193 7.84 13.09 3.00
N GLU A 194 7.82 13.84 4.11
CA GLU A 194 6.73 14.75 4.46
C GLU A 194 6.57 15.87 3.42
N PHE A 195 7.70 16.41 2.94
CA PHE A 195 7.72 17.40 1.85
C PHE A 195 7.14 16.83 0.55
N ILE A 196 7.61 15.67 0.09
CA ILE A 196 7.14 15.03 -1.14
C ILE A 196 5.65 14.71 -1.05
N LYS A 197 5.18 14.15 0.08
CA LYS A 197 3.75 13.87 0.28
C LYS A 197 2.89 15.14 0.18
N THR A 198 3.36 16.23 0.77
CA THR A 198 2.65 17.52 0.72
C THR A 198 2.63 18.09 -0.69
N ILE A 199 3.79 18.18 -1.35
CA ILE A 199 3.90 18.72 -2.72
C ILE A 199 3.11 17.87 -3.71
N MET A 200 3.22 16.54 -3.63
CA MET A 200 2.45 15.62 -4.47
C MET A 200 0.95 15.85 -4.32
N LYS A 201 0.47 16.04 -3.09
CA LYS A 201 -0.94 16.37 -2.85
C LYS A 201 -1.34 17.68 -3.52
N THR A 202 -0.57 18.73 -3.30
CA THR A 202 -0.88 20.07 -3.81
C THR A 202 -0.84 20.16 -5.34
N LEU A 203 0.20 19.62 -5.97
CA LEU A 203 0.43 19.79 -7.41
C LEU A 203 -0.29 18.73 -8.25
N CYS A 204 -0.46 17.50 -7.74
CA CYS A 204 -1.05 16.41 -8.51
C CYS A 204 -2.56 16.23 -8.25
N PHE A 205 -3.09 16.61 -7.07
CA PHE A 205 -4.50 16.32 -6.72
C PHE A 205 -5.33 17.55 -6.38
N ASP A 206 -4.74 18.58 -5.76
CA ASP A 206 -5.48 19.79 -5.33
C ASP A 206 -5.49 20.91 -6.41
N SER A 207 -4.74 20.77 -7.51
CA SER A 207 -4.83 21.70 -8.64
C SER A 207 -6.20 21.57 -9.35
N PRO A 208 -6.95 22.68 -9.53
CA PRO A 208 -8.16 22.66 -10.35
C PRO A 208 -7.81 22.17 -11.76
N LEU A 209 -8.72 21.38 -12.34
CA LEU A 209 -8.76 21.16 -13.78
C LEU A 209 -8.89 22.54 -14.42
N VAL A 210 -7.80 23.04 -15.02
CA VAL A 210 -7.96 23.99 -16.10
C VAL A 210 -8.51 23.16 -17.25
N ASP A 211 -9.82 23.27 -17.43
CA ASP A 211 -10.53 22.75 -18.60
C ASP A 211 -9.97 23.46 -19.84
N GLU A 212 -8.97 22.87 -20.49
CA GLU A 212 -8.59 23.22 -21.85
C GLU A 212 -9.38 22.32 -22.81
N GLU A 213 -10.69 22.58 -22.91
CA GLU A 213 -11.51 22.20 -24.06
C GLU A 213 -11.77 23.44 -24.92
N GLY A 214 -11.01 23.55 -26.02
CA GLY A 214 -11.45 23.90 -27.38
C GLY A 214 -12.09 25.27 -27.67
N SER A 215 -11.46 26.04 -28.57
CA SER A 215 -12.14 26.57 -29.78
C SER A 215 -11.18 27.23 -30.79
N SER A 216 -11.46 26.98 -32.07
CA SER A 216 -11.12 27.74 -33.31
C SER A 216 -9.63 28.03 -33.59
N GLY A 217 -9.00 27.55 -34.66
CA GLY A 217 -9.49 27.46 -36.03
C GLY A 217 -9.50 28.83 -36.68
N ILE A 218 -8.37 29.24 -37.26
CA ILE A 218 -8.21 30.19 -38.38
C ILE A 218 -6.87 29.84 -39.03
N ASP A 219 -6.95 29.29 -40.24
CA ASP A 219 -5.88 29.27 -41.23
C ASP A 219 -5.77 30.68 -41.82
N ASP A 220 -4.56 31.21 -41.98
CA ASP A 220 -4.24 32.22 -42.99
C ASP A 220 -2.78 32.03 -43.40
N ASP A 221 -2.61 31.48 -44.60
CA ASP A 221 -1.38 31.47 -45.39
C ASP A 221 -1.04 32.90 -45.84
N GLU A 222 0.23 33.30 -45.77
CA GLU A 222 0.88 34.12 -46.81
C GLU A 222 2.39 33.86 -46.84
N PRO A 223 2.97 33.54 -48.01
CA PRO A 223 4.41 33.58 -48.25
C PRO A 223 4.78 34.90 -48.94
N ASP A 224 5.91 35.50 -48.58
CA ASP A 224 6.60 36.41 -49.50
C ASP A 224 8.12 36.32 -49.27
N ASP A 225 8.77 35.88 -50.35
CA ASP A 225 10.21 35.90 -50.60
C ASP A 225 10.69 37.35 -50.83
N GLU A 226 11.94 37.67 -50.49
CA GLU A 226 12.85 38.51 -51.32
C GLU A 226 14.26 38.60 -50.67
N ASP A 227 15.16 37.77 -51.20
CA ASP A 227 16.57 37.93 -51.62
C ASP A 227 17.53 39.04 -51.07
N TYR A 228 18.62 38.58 -50.43
CA TYR A 228 20.08 38.94 -50.51
C TYR A 228 20.63 40.34 -50.06
N PRO A 229 21.96 40.50 -49.75
CA PRO A 229 23.08 39.54 -49.71
C PRO A 229 23.99 39.57 -48.43
N GLU A 230 24.74 38.48 -48.24
CA GLU A 230 25.99 38.32 -47.43
C GLU A 230 27.13 39.30 -47.87
N PRO A 231 28.21 39.59 -47.08
CA PRO A 231 29.05 38.55 -46.46
C PRO A 231 29.82 38.88 -45.15
N THR A 232 30.27 37.79 -44.48
CA THR A 232 31.63 37.50 -43.97
C THR A 232 31.76 36.94 -42.54
N ARG A 233 32.18 35.67 -42.53
CA ARG A 233 33.29 35.04 -41.79
C ARG A 233 33.13 34.72 -40.29
N ASN A 234 32.96 33.41 -40.09
CA ASN A 234 33.69 32.50 -39.18
C ASN A 234 33.54 32.71 -37.66
N THR A 235 32.99 31.72 -36.94
CA THR A 235 33.74 30.58 -36.36
C THR A 235 32.84 29.68 -35.49
N GLY A 236 33.01 28.35 -35.63
CA GLY A 236 32.86 27.38 -34.53
C GLY A 236 31.55 26.58 -34.45
N SER A 237 31.50 25.43 -35.13
CA SER A 237 30.57 24.34 -34.79
C SER A 237 31.32 23.15 -34.21
N ALA A 238 30.61 22.43 -33.35
CA ALA A 238 31.06 21.38 -32.45
C ALA A 238 31.44 20.08 -33.16
N PHE A 239 32.52 19.44 -32.70
CA PHE A 239 32.69 17.98 -32.73
C PHE A 239 33.79 17.60 -31.74
N VAL A 240 33.45 16.97 -30.61
CA VAL A 240 34.41 16.15 -29.86
C VAL A 240 33.73 14.88 -29.38
N ALA A 241 34.10 13.80 -30.05
CA ALA A 241 34.04 12.43 -29.57
C ALA A 241 35.10 12.22 -28.48
N CYS A 242 34.81 11.37 -27.50
CA CYS A 242 35.83 10.67 -26.72
C CYS A 242 35.25 9.30 -26.34
N SER A 243 35.56 8.24 -27.09
CA SER A 243 36.81 7.45 -27.07
C SER A 243 36.83 6.44 -25.92
N VAL A 244 36.40 5.23 -26.28
CA VAL A 244 36.78 3.97 -25.63
C VAL A 244 38.27 3.76 -25.86
N LEU A 245 39.08 3.69 -24.79
CA LEU A 245 40.39 3.03 -24.83
C LEU A 245 40.64 2.29 -23.51
N THR A 246 40.63 0.97 -23.63
CA THR A 246 41.18 -0.02 -22.70
C THR A 246 42.71 0.00 -22.71
N VAL A 247 43.37 -0.13 -21.55
CA VAL A 247 44.69 -0.80 -21.47
C VAL A 247 44.80 -1.59 -20.17
N VAL A 248 44.96 -2.90 -20.34
CA VAL A 248 45.35 -3.87 -19.31
C VAL A 248 46.88 -3.95 -19.31
N ALA A 249 47.52 -3.91 -18.14
CA ALA A 249 48.92 -4.31 -17.99
C ALA A 249 49.11 -5.07 -16.67
N SER A 250 49.28 -6.38 -16.80
CA SER A 250 49.85 -7.28 -15.81
C SER A 250 51.32 -6.92 -15.56
N ILE A 251 51.80 -7.03 -14.32
CA ILE A 251 53.14 -7.55 -13.97
C ILE A 251 53.09 -8.04 -12.51
N LEU A 252 53.35 -9.34 -12.36
CA LEU A 252 53.78 -10.01 -11.14
C LEU A 252 55.21 -9.54 -10.80
N ALA A 253 55.50 -9.20 -9.54
CA ALA A 253 56.82 -9.43 -8.92
C ALA A 253 56.99 -8.72 -7.56
N GLN A 254 57.30 -9.53 -6.54
CA GLN A 254 58.07 -9.22 -5.32
C GLN A 254 57.43 -8.38 -4.20
N VAL A 255 56.82 -9.07 -3.23
CA VAL A 255 57.00 -8.71 -1.81
C VAL A 255 57.27 -10.00 -1.03
N GLN A 256 58.56 -10.23 -0.75
CA GLN A 256 59.07 -11.17 0.25
C GLN A 256 59.88 -10.34 1.26
N LEU A 257 59.37 -10.31 2.50
CA LEU A 257 60.00 -10.16 3.83
C LEU A 257 61.11 -9.14 4.09
N PRO A 258 61.21 -8.69 5.36
CA PRO A 258 62.17 -9.28 6.29
C PRO A 258 61.55 -10.21 7.33
#